data_AF-A0A4Y1ZL11-F1
#
_entry.id   AF-A0A4Y1ZL11-F1
#
_cell.length_a   1.000
_cell.length_b   1.000
_cell.length_c   1.000
_cell.angle_alpha   90.00
_cell.angle_beta   90.00
_cell.angle_gamma   90.00
#
_symmetry.space_group_name_H-M   'P 1'
#
loop_
_entity.id
_entity.type
_entity.pdbx_description
1 polymer ?
#
loop_
_entity_poly.entity_id
_entity_poly.type
_entity_poly.pdbx_seq_one_letter_code
_entity_poly.pdbx_strand_id
1 'polypeptide(L)'
;MRVRSPARRNLKFCHNLLSNRTTDLEPVLTRCCSSGEVWARNHTTCTGPGEAAKLPPQDRLTCLTALYICCVRTHRQIYCENGKNAARTRKQCVIQPDQGGETFKDCCDACTLGLQAESMQMPCTFSSFRFGAPWDEAFRDCCQNPYSPLGTSPQHVTFRRIESVTCLLSRPISKQAYFQLD
;
A
#
# COMPACT_ATOMS: atom_id res chain seq x y z
N MET A 1 -69.97 -54.36 4.24
CA MET A 1 -69.10 -54.02 5.38
C MET A 1 -67.75 -53.58 4.83
N ARG A 2 -67.40 -52.29 4.94
CA ARG A 2 -66.15 -51.73 4.40
C ARG A 2 -65.08 -51.75 5.49
N VAL A 3 -64.01 -52.53 5.27
CA VAL A 3 -62.81 -52.53 6.11
C VAL A 3 -62.02 -51.25 5.80
N ARG A 4 -61.95 -50.33 6.76
CA ARG A 4 -61.07 -49.15 6.67
C ARG A 4 -59.67 -49.55 7.12
N SER A 5 -58.70 -49.46 6.21
CA SER A 5 -57.28 -49.49 6.55
C SER A 5 -56.93 -48.30 7.47
N PRO A 6 -56.14 -48.48 8.54
CA PRO A 6 -55.64 -47.36 9.31
C PRO A 6 -54.53 -46.65 8.52
N ALA A 7 -54.69 -45.33 8.43
CA ALA A 7 -53.74 -44.39 7.87
C ALA A 7 -52.33 -44.57 8.44
N ARG A 8 -51.33 -44.37 7.56
CA ARG A 8 -49.91 -44.28 7.87
C ARG A 8 -49.71 -43.37 9.08
N ARG A 9 -49.21 -43.93 10.18
CA ARG A 9 -48.82 -43.18 11.36
C ARG A 9 -47.66 -42.25 11.00
N ASN A 10 -47.88 -40.98 11.31
CA ASN A 10 -46.95 -39.86 11.38
C ASN A 10 -45.47 -40.26 11.46
N LEU A 11 -44.77 -40.24 10.32
CA LEU A 11 -43.40 -39.77 10.29
C LEU A 11 -43.46 -38.22 10.28
N LYS A 12 -43.95 -37.63 11.38
CA LYS A 12 -43.57 -36.26 11.72
C LYS A 12 -42.10 -36.37 12.14
N PHE A 13 -41.27 -36.39 11.10
CA PHE A 13 -39.84 -36.14 11.15
C PHE A 13 -39.60 -35.09 12.24
N CYS A 14 -38.71 -35.41 13.17
CA CYS A 14 -38.14 -34.45 14.10
C CYS A 14 -37.34 -33.42 13.29
N HIS A 15 -38.05 -32.53 12.59
CA HIS A 15 -37.47 -31.37 11.93
C HIS A 15 -37.48 -30.20 12.92
N ASN A 16 -36.86 -30.43 14.08
CA ASN A 16 -36.58 -29.41 15.09
C ASN A 16 -35.16 -29.53 15.66
N LEU A 17 -34.26 -30.15 14.89
CA LEU A 17 -32.81 -30.08 15.07
C LEU A 17 -32.26 -29.75 13.69
N LEU A 18 -31.35 -28.77 13.62
CA LEU A 18 -30.93 -28.01 12.43
C LEU A 18 -31.75 -26.73 12.15
N SER A 19 -32.07 -25.94 13.19
CA SER A 19 -31.82 -24.51 13.02
C SER A 19 -30.31 -24.37 12.87
N ASN A 20 -29.90 -24.27 11.61
CA ASN A 20 -28.54 -24.06 11.17
C ASN A 20 -28.03 -22.75 11.80
N ARG A 21 -27.41 -22.82 13.00
CA ARG A 21 -26.56 -21.74 13.50
C ARG A 21 -25.26 -21.74 12.69
N THR A 22 -25.36 -21.41 11.41
CA THR A 22 -24.30 -20.60 10.82
C THR A 22 -24.48 -19.23 11.48
N THR A 23 -23.90 -19.06 12.67
CA THR A 23 -23.58 -17.72 13.17
C THR A 23 -22.75 -17.08 12.08
N ASP A 24 -23.39 -16.24 11.27
CA ASP A 24 -22.73 -15.54 10.21
C ASP A 24 -21.72 -14.60 10.87
N LEU A 25 -20.45 -14.99 10.78
CA LEU A 25 -19.33 -14.32 11.43
C LEU A 25 -19.03 -13.00 10.71
N GLU A 26 -19.31 -12.96 9.41
CA GLU A 26 -18.92 -11.88 8.51
C GLU A 26 -19.58 -10.53 8.87
N PRO A 27 -20.87 -10.44 9.23
CA PRO A 27 -21.47 -9.20 9.74
C PRO A 27 -20.78 -8.65 10.99
N VAL A 28 -20.40 -9.53 11.94
CA VAL A 28 -19.69 -9.13 13.17
C VAL A 28 -18.29 -8.62 12.82
N LEU A 29 -17.55 -9.36 11.98
CA LEU A 29 -16.23 -8.96 11.51
C LEU A 29 -16.28 -7.61 10.78
N THR A 30 -17.24 -7.43 9.87
CA THR A 30 -17.40 -6.22 9.05
C THR A 30 -17.67 -5.00 9.93
N ARG A 31 -18.62 -5.11 10.87
CA ARG A 31 -18.96 -4.02 11.79
C ARG A 31 -17.78 -3.63 12.68
N CYS A 32 -17.06 -4.62 13.19
CA CYS A 32 -15.96 -4.36 14.12
C CYS A 32 -14.70 -3.90 13.39
N CYS A 33 -14.44 -4.40 12.19
CA CYS A 33 -13.37 -3.93 11.33
C CYS A 33 -13.54 -2.44 10.99
N SER A 34 -14.73 -2.03 10.50
CA SER A 34 -14.98 -0.62 10.18
C SER A 34 -14.82 0.31 11.39
N SER A 35 -15.22 -0.17 12.58
CA SER A 35 -14.98 0.53 13.84
C SER A 35 -13.49 0.68 14.15
N GLY A 36 -12.69 -0.36 13.88
CA GLY A 36 -11.24 -0.32 14.01
C GLY A 36 -10.58 0.68 13.06
N GLU A 37 -11.05 0.77 11.82
CA GLU A 37 -10.54 1.75 10.85
C GLU A 37 -10.85 3.20 11.27
N VAL A 38 -12.05 3.45 11.80
CA VAL A 38 -12.43 4.76 12.36
C VAL A 38 -11.59 5.07 13.59
N TRP A 39 -11.38 4.08 14.47
CA TRP A 39 -10.57 4.25 15.67
C TRP A 39 -9.13 4.65 15.34
N ALA A 40 -8.52 3.98 14.37
CA ALA A 40 -7.16 4.20 13.90
C ALA A 40 -6.90 5.61 13.36
N ARG A 41 -7.94 6.31 12.87
CA ARG A 41 -7.80 7.70 12.41
C ARG A 41 -7.74 8.71 13.55
N ASN A 42 -8.19 8.33 14.74
CA ASN A 42 -8.37 9.24 15.88
C ASN A 42 -7.47 8.93 17.07
N HIS A 43 -6.82 7.77 17.08
CA HIS A 43 -6.01 7.29 18.19
C HIS A 43 -4.71 6.71 17.67
N THR A 44 -3.66 6.72 18.51
CA THR A 44 -2.35 6.13 18.18
C THR A 44 -2.22 4.67 18.59
N THR A 45 -3.20 4.14 19.34
CA THR A 45 -3.20 2.74 19.82
C THR A 45 -4.45 2.01 19.36
N CYS A 46 -4.32 0.69 19.17
CA CYS A 46 -5.44 -0.19 18.81
C CYS A 46 -6.07 -0.90 20.02
N THR A 47 -5.77 -0.44 21.23
CA THR A 47 -6.30 -0.96 22.49
C THR A 47 -7.40 -0.02 23.00
N GLY A 48 -8.63 -0.22 22.57
CA GLY A 48 -9.78 0.56 23.04
C GLY A 48 -11.04 -0.30 23.19
N PRO A 49 -11.98 0.03 24.10
CA PRO A 49 -13.23 -0.73 24.30
C PRO A 49 -14.25 -0.47 23.17
N GLY A 50 -13.79 -0.21 21.94
CA GLY A 50 -14.63 0.13 20.80
C GLY A 50 -15.61 -0.98 20.48
N GLU A 51 -16.86 -0.62 20.18
CA GLU A 51 -18.07 -1.40 19.77
C GLU A 51 -18.33 -2.78 20.39
N ALA A 52 -17.32 -3.63 20.61
CA ALA A 52 -17.34 -4.89 21.32
C ALA A 52 -18.00 -4.80 22.70
N ALA A 53 -17.87 -3.68 23.44
CA ALA A 53 -18.55 -3.52 24.73
C ALA A 53 -20.09 -3.62 24.62
N LYS A 54 -20.66 -3.34 23.43
CA LYS A 54 -22.10 -3.40 23.14
C LYS A 54 -22.55 -4.75 22.59
N LEU A 55 -21.64 -5.68 22.35
CA LEU A 55 -21.94 -6.99 21.77
C LEU A 55 -22.19 -8.06 22.84
N PRO A 56 -22.97 -9.11 22.50
CA PRO A 56 -23.09 -10.29 23.33
C PRO A 56 -21.72 -10.90 23.68
N PRO A 57 -21.56 -11.53 24.86
CA PRO A 57 -20.29 -12.12 25.27
C PRO A 57 -19.68 -13.09 24.24
N GLN A 58 -20.51 -13.84 23.50
CA GLN A 58 -20.02 -14.78 22.49
C GLN A 58 -19.35 -14.10 21.28
N ASP A 59 -19.72 -12.87 20.94
CA ASP A 59 -19.22 -12.17 19.75
C ASP A 59 -18.10 -11.18 20.09
N ARG A 60 -17.92 -10.88 21.39
CA ARG A 60 -16.97 -9.88 21.89
C ARG A 60 -15.54 -10.14 21.46
N LEU A 61 -15.04 -11.36 21.63
CA LEU A 61 -13.65 -11.70 21.31
C LEU A 61 -13.38 -11.61 19.80
N THR A 62 -14.29 -12.15 18.98
CA THR A 62 -14.25 -12.06 17.52
C THR A 62 -14.22 -10.59 17.07
N CYS A 63 -15.13 -9.79 17.62
CA CYS A 63 -15.20 -8.37 17.31
C CYS A 63 -13.91 -7.63 17.68
N LEU A 64 -13.41 -7.81 18.91
CA LEU A 64 -12.17 -7.18 19.36
C LEU A 64 -10.99 -7.55 18.45
N THR A 65 -10.93 -8.80 18.01
CA THR A 65 -9.88 -9.27 17.09
C THR A 65 -9.99 -8.58 15.73
N ALA A 66 -11.18 -8.52 15.13
CA ALA A 66 -11.39 -7.84 13.86
C ALA A 66 -11.11 -6.33 13.93
N LEU A 67 -11.55 -5.69 15.01
CA LEU A 67 -11.27 -4.28 15.30
C LEU A 67 -9.77 -4.03 15.37
N TYR A 68 -9.05 -4.85 16.14
CA TYR A 68 -7.60 -4.71 16.29
C TYR A 68 -6.87 -4.88 14.95
N ILE A 69 -7.19 -5.94 14.20
CA ILE A 69 -6.57 -6.20 12.89
C ILE A 69 -6.77 -5.02 11.94
N CYS A 70 -8.00 -4.52 11.81
CA CYS A 70 -8.29 -3.42 10.90
C CYS A 70 -7.71 -2.09 11.39
N CYS A 71 -7.66 -1.86 12.70
CA CYS A 71 -6.97 -0.70 13.26
C CYS A 71 -5.47 -0.71 12.91
N VAL A 72 -4.78 -1.82 13.16
CA VAL A 72 -3.35 -1.95 12.84
C VAL A 72 -3.11 -1.80 11.34
N ARG A 73 -3.98 -2.39 10.50
CA ARG A 73 -3.91 -2.24 9.04
C ARG A 73 -4.02 -0.76 8.63
N THR A 74 -4.99 -0.03 9.19
CA THR A 74 -5.17 1.39 8.88
C THR A 74 -4.02 2.25 9.39
N HIS A 75 -3.49 1.99 10.59
CA HIS A 75 -2.26 2.64 11.05
C HIS A 75 -1.10 2.43 10.08
N ARG A 76 -0.87 1.18 9.64
CA ARG A 76 0.20 0.89 8.67
C ARG A 76 0.04 1.69 7.39
N GLN A 77 -1.17 1.82 6.86
CA GLN A 77 -1.44 2.65 5.68
C GLN A 77 -1.12 4.13 5.94
N ILE A 78 -1.62 4.70 7.05
CA ILE A 78 -1.39 6.10 7.42
C ILE A 78 0.11 6.38 7.58
N TYR A 79 0.83 5.53 8.31
CA TYR A 79 2.25 5.72 8.57
C TYR A 79 3.10 5.47 7.31
N CYS A 80 2.68 4.57 6.43
CA CYS A 80 3.31 4.41 5.13
C CYS A 80 3.19 5.67 4.27
N GLU A 81 2.00 6.28 4.20
CA GLU A 81 1.81 7.57 3.52
C GLU A 81 2.68 8.69 4.10
N ASN A 82 2.79 8.74 5.43
CA ASN A 82 3.68 9.70 6.09
C ASN A 82 5.15 9.47 5.69
N GLY A 83 5.58 8.21 5.60
CA GLY A 83 6.90 7.83 5.12
C GLY A 83 7.15 8.28 3.67
N LYS A 84 6.19 8.03 2.77
CA LYS A 84 6.25 8.50 1.37
C LYS A 84 6.36 10.02 1.29
N ASN A 85 5.57 10.74 2.09
CA ASN A 85 5.61 12.21 2.13
C ASN A 85 6.94 12.74 2.69
N ALA A 86 7.55 12.06 3.67
CA ALA A 86 8.87 12.40 4.17
C ALA A 86 9.95 12.27 3.08
N ALA A 87 9.95 11.16 2.33
CA ALA A 87 10.86 10.95 1.22
C ALA A 87 10.70 12.02 0.11
N ARG A 88 9.45 12.31 -0.30
CA ARG A 88 9.17 13.37 -1.30
C ARG A 88 9.63 14.76 -0.86
N THR A 89 9.62 15.02 0.44
CA THR A 89 10.14 16.28 1.04
C THR A 89 11.62 16.21 1.40
N ARG A 90 12.35 15.19 0.93
CA ARG A 90 13.79 14.95 1.15
C ARG A 90 14.19 14.90 2.63
N LYS A 91 13.28 14.45 3.49
CA LYS A 91 13.57 14.19 4.91
C LYS A 91 14.25 12.83 5.06
N GLN A 92 14.96 12.64 6.18
CA GLN A 92 15.62 11.37 6.49
C GLN A 92 14.61 10.28 6.90
N CYS A 93 14.82 9.08 6.39
CA CYS A 93 14.02 7.89 6.69
C CYS A 93 14.52 7.18 7.96
N VAL A 94 14.21 7.77 9.12
CA VAL A 94 14.51 7.22 10.44
C VAL A 94 13.30 6.52 11.04
N ILE A 95 13.53 5.52 11.90
CA ILE A 95 12.45 4.89 12.66
C ILE A 95 11.83 5.94 13.59
N GLN A 96 10.52 6.13 13.49
CA GLN A 96 9.76 7.02 14.35
C GLN A 96 8.75 6.18 15.15
N PRO A 97 9.05 5.83 16.43
CA PRO A 97 8.25 4.90 17.21
C PRO A 97 6.78 5.32 17.36
N ASP A 98 6.54 6.62 17.46
CA ASP A 98 5.23 7.28 17.55
C ASP A 98 4.52 7.42 16.19
N GLN A 99 5.26 7.27 15.09
CA GLN A 99 4.75 7.34 13.72
C GLN A 99 4.82 5.99 13.00
N GLY A 100 4.47 4.90 13.69
CA GLY A 100 4.37 3.58 13.06
C GLY A 100 5.70 2.84 12.91
N GLY A 101 6.78 3.34 13.50
CA GLY A 101 8.06 2.66 13.64
C GLY A 101 8.65 2.25 12.29
N GLU A 102 8.78 0.94 12.10
CA GLU A 102 9.34 0.34 10.88
C GLU A 102 8.49 0.65 9.65
N THR A 103 7.15 0.68 9.77
CA THR A 103 6.28 0.91 8.60
C THR A 103 6.51 2.29 7.96
N PHE A 104 6.78 3.32 8.78
CA PHE A 104 7.16 4.63 8.26
C PHE A 104 8.50 4.55 7.51
N LYS A 105 9.51 3.92 8.14
CA LYS A 105 10.85 3.82 7.58
C LYS A 105 10.85 3.03 6.27
N ASP A 106 10.19 1.89 6.24
CA ASP A 106 10.11 0.99 5.10
C ASP A 106 9.53 1.70 3.87
N CYS A 107 8.41 2.40 4.04
CA CYS A 107 7.79 3.15 2.96
C CYS A 107 8.59 4.39 2.57
N CYS A 108 9.29 5.04 3.51
CA CYS A 108 10.17 6.16 3.22
C CYS A 108 11.39 5.73 2.39
N ASP A 109 12.07 4.66 2.78
CA ASP A 109 13.23 4.14 2.06
C ASP A 109 12.86 3.68 0.65
N ALA A 110 11.76 2.91 0.52
CA ALA A 110 11.25 2.48 -0.79
C ALA A 110 10.85 3.67 -1.68
N CYS A 111 10.16 4.66 -1.12
CA CYS A 111 9.79 5.87 -1.85
C CYS A 111 11.01 6.66 -2.31
N THR A 112 12.07 6.74 -1.49
CA THR A 112 13.33 7.39 -1.84
C THR A 112 13.97 6.71 -3.06
N LEU A 113 13.97 5.38 -3.10
CA LEU A 113 14.42 4.63 -4.27
C LEU A 113 13.52 4.85 -5.50
N GLY A 114 12.21 4.98 -5.31
CA GLY A 114 11.26 5.31 -6.37
C GLY A 114 11.53 6.68 -6.99
N LEU A 115 11.77 7.69 -6.16
CA LEU A 115 12.17 9.03 -6.60
C LEU A 115 13.51 9.02 -7.33
N GLN A 116 14.46 8.20 -6.88
CA GLN A 116 15.74 8.02 -7.56
C GLN A 116 15.54 7.41 -8.96
N ALA A 117 14.72 6.36 -9.07
CA ALA A 117 14.41 5.73 -10.35
C ALA A 117 13.75 6.72 -11.32
N GLU A 118 12.79 7.52 -10.86
CA GLU A 118 12.16 8.59 -11.64
C GLU A 118 13.19 9.61 -12.14
N SER A 119 14.08 10.08 -11.25
CA SER A 119 15.12 11.04 -11.61
C SER A 119 16.11 10.52 -12.65
N MET A 120 16.30 9.19 -12.68
CA MET A 120 17.15 8.47 -13.64
C MET A 120 16.37 8.02 -14.89
N GLN A 121 15.08 8.36 -15.01
CA GLN A 121 14.18 7.93 -16.08
C GLN A 121 14.13 6.40 -16.24
N MET A 122 14.24 5.67 -15.13
CA MET A 122 14.12 4.22 -15.08
C MET A 122 12.65 3.78 -14.96
N PRO A 123 12.30 2.57 -15.42
CA PRO A 123 10.95 2.04 -15.23
C PRO A 123 10.63 1.85 -13.75
N CYS A 124 9.38 2.14 -13.37
CA CYS A 124 8.87 1.97 -12.00
C CYS A 124 8.54 0.52 -11.62
N THR A 125 9.01 -0.44 -12.43
CA THR A 125 8.85 -1.87 -12.20
C THR A 125 10.08 -2.59 -12.72
N PHE A 126 10.57 -3.57 -11.95
CA PHE A 126 11.64 -4.45 -12.37
C PHE A 126 11.07 -5.79 -12.84
N SER A 127 11.69 -6.40 -13.84
CA SER A 127 11.24 -7.68 -14.40
C SER A 127 11.69 -8.89 -13.59
N SER A 128 12.88 -8.84 -12.99
CA SER A 128 13.51 -9.96 -12.28
C SER A 128 13.69 -9.74 -10.77
N PHE A 129 13.39 -8.54 -10.27
CA PHE A 129 13.63 -8.14 -8.89
C PHE A 129 12.37 -7.56 -8.25
N ARG A 130 12.13 -7.88 -6.98
CA ARG A 130 11.07 -7.29 -6.16
C ARG A 130 11.54 -7.22 -4.72
N PHE A 131 11.20 -6.14 -4.01
CA PHE A 131 11.41 -6.07 -2.57
C PHE A 131 10.33 -6.87 -1.83
N GLY A 132 9.12 -6.89 -2.38
CA GLY A 132 7.93 -7.45 -1.73
C GLY A 132 7.12 -6.39 -0.99
N ALA A 133 5.99 -6.78 -0.41
CA ALA A 133 5.15 -5.88 0.36
C ALA A 133 5.79 -5.58 1.74
N PRO A 134 5.76 -4.33 2.24
CA PRO A 134 5.07 -3.15 1.67
C PRO A 134 5.92 -2.29 0.70
N TRP A 135 7.22 -2.55 0.54
CA TRP A 135 8.14 -1.69 -0.21
C TRP A 135 7.79 -1.53 -1.70
N ASP A 136 7.36 -2.59 -2.38
CA ASP A 136 7.02 -2.56 -3.81
C ASP A 136 5.96 -1.51 -4.17
N GLU A 137 4.98 -1.30 -3.29
CA GLU A 137 3.92 -0.31 -3.49
C GLU A 137 4.46 1.11 -3.31
N ALA A 138 5.17 1.37 -2.21
CA ALA A 138 5.74 2.69 -1.94
C ALA A 138 6.77 3.12 -3.00
N PHE A 139 7.60 2.19 -3.49
CA PHE A 139 8.52 2.42 -4.59
C PHE A 139 7.79 2.86 -5.85
N ARG A 140 6.79 2.08 -6.29
CA ARG A 140 6.05 2.33 -7.52
C ARG A 140 5.28 3.64 -7.44
N ASP A 141 4.62 3.91 -6.32
CA ASP A 141 3.85 5.12 -6.10
C ASP A 141 4.70 6.38 -6.22
N CYS A 142 5.91 6.38 -5.64
CA CYS A 142 6.80 7.54 -5.68
C CYS A 142 7.56 7.67 -7.00
N CYS A 143 7.81 6.57 -7.70
CA CYS A 143 8.37 6.61 -9.05
C CYS A 143 7.35 7.17 -10.06
N GLN A 144 6.07 6.80 -9.94
CA GLN A 144 5.01 7.28 -10.83
C GLN A 144 4.49 8.67 -10.45
N ASN A 145 4.49 8.99 -9.15
CA ASN A 145 4.00 10.26 -8.60
C ASN A 145 5.06 10.86 -7.66
N PRO A 146 6.09 11.53 -8.23
CA PRO A 146 7.23 12.03 -7.46
C PRO A 146 6.89 13.26 -6.60
N TYR A 147 5.75 13.91 -6.86
CA TYR A 147 5.33 15.12 -6.15
C TYR A 147 4.45 14.81 -4.95
N SER A 148 4.63 15.56 -3.85
CA SER A 148 3.73 15.49 -2.69
C SER A 148 2.40 16.19 -3.00
N PRO A 149 1.26 15.66 -2.52
CA PRO A 149 -0.05 16.31 -2.65
C PRO A 149 -0.11 17.68 -1.94
N LEU A 150 0.84 17.99 -1.06
CA LEU A 150 0.99 19.28 -0.37
C LEU A 150 1.88 20.29 -1.11
N GLY A 151 2.23 20.05 -2.37
CA GLY A 151 2.62 21.10 -3.30
C GLY A 151 3.79 21.99 -2.85
N THR A 152 4.97 21.42 -2.69
CA THR A 152 6.21 22.16 -3.02
C THR A 152 6.98 21.31 -4.01
N SER A 153 6.91 21.73 -5.27
CA SER A 153 7.68 21.16 -6.36
C SER A 153 9.16 21.17 -5.96
N PRO A 154 9.85 20.01 -5.89
CA PRO A 154 11.29 20.01 -5.90
C PRO A 154 11.69 20.72 -7.19
N GLN A 155 12.42 21.84 -7.05
CA GLN A 155 12.89 22.57 -8.22
C GLN A 155 13.46 21.57 -9.21
N HIS A 156 12.84 21.58 -10.39
CA HIS A 156 13.26 20.88 -11.58
C HIS A 156 14.69 21.34 -11.85
N VAL A 157 15.68 20.68 -11.25
CA VAL A 157 17.06 20.82 -11.68
C VAL A 157 17.03 20.18 -13.05
N THR A 158 16.85 21.02 -14.06
CA THR A 158 17.03 20.65 -15.45
C THR A 158 18.45 20.15 -15.55
N PHE A 159 18.61 18.83 -15.44
CA PHE A 159 19.82 18.17 -15.88
C PHE A 159 19.80 18.38 -17.39
N ARG A 160 20.43 19.47 -17.84
CA ARG A 160 20.68 19.70 -19.26
C ARG A 160 21.39 18.43 -19.72
N ARG A 161 20.70 17.68 -20.57
CA ARG A 161 21.29 16.67 -21.45
C ARG A 161 22.54 17.32 -22.03
N ILE A 162 23.72 16.88 -21.59
CA ILE A 162 24.94 17.13 -22.35
C ILE A 162 24.69 16.39 -23.65
N GLU A 163 24.25 17.14 -24.66
CA GLU A 163 24.22 16.64 -26.02
C GLU A 163 25.61 16.12 -26.34
N SER A 164 25.62 14.87 -26.78
CA SER A 164 26.72 14.15 -27.38
C SER A 164 27.62 15.12 -28.13
N VAL A 165 28.90 15.21 -27.73
CA VAL A 165 29.93 15.84 -28.55
C VAL A 165 30.03 15.02 -29.82
N THR A 166 29.37 15.48 -30.88
CA THR A 166 29.53 14.97 -32.23
C THR A 166 30.97 15.24 -32.66
N CYS A 167 31.81 14.22 -32.70
CA CYS A 167 33.11 14.30 -33.38
C CYS A 167 32.88 14.45 -34.89
N LEU A 168 32.62 15.67 -35.35
CA LEU A 168 32.79 16.05 -36.75
C LEU A 168 34.23 16.54 -36.92
N LEU A 169 35.16 15.61 -37.17
CA LEU A 169 36.44 15.97 -37.77
C LEU A 169 36.20 16.21 -39.27
N SER A 170 36.03 17.49 -39.59
CA SER A 170 36.04 18.04 -40.93
C SER A 170 37.37 17.74 -41.64
N ARG A 171 37.28 17.25 -42.88
CA ARG A 171 38.39 17.23 -43.84
C ARG A 171 38.85 18.66 -44.13
N PRO A 172 40.16 18.94 -44.26
CA PRO A 172 40.64 20.07 -45.03
C PRO A 172 41.04 19.64 -46.44
N ILE A 173 40.41 20.24 -47.45
CA ILE A 173 40.93 20.31 -48.82
C ILE A 173 41.55 21.70 -49.01
N SER A 174 42.72 21.69 -49.66
CA SER A 174 43.43 22.81 -50.31
C SER A 174 44.36 23.69 -49.48
N LYS A 175 45.66 23.50 -49.71
CA LYS A 175 46.53 24.52 -50.32
C LYS A 175 47.82 23.84 -50.81
N GLN A 176 47.90 23.58 -52.12
CA GLN A 176 49.18 23.48 -52.82
C GLN A 176 49.62 24.91 -53.12
N ALA A 177 50.72 25.34 -52.49
CA ALA A 177 51.45 26.53 -52.88
C ALA A 177 52.83 26.09 -53.38
N TYR A 178 53.16 26.62 -54.55
CA TYR A 178 54.35 26.38 -55.36
C TYR A 178 55.65 26.60 -54.59
N PHE A 179 56.62 25.72 -54.85
CA PHE A 179 58.05 25.94 -54.62
C PHE A 179 58.66 26.42 -55.94
N GLN A 180 59.27 27.60 -55.97
CA GLN A 180 60.12 28.02 -57.08
C GLN A 180 61.23 28.96 -56.56
N LEU A 181 62.45 28.40 -56.59
CA LEU A 181 63.78 28.99 -56.84
C LEU A 181 64.23 30.24 -56.06
N ASP A 182 65.29 30.06 -55.29
CA ASP A 182 66.63 30.55 -55.65
C ASP A 182 67.65 29.41 -55.47
#